data_AF-A0A819L172-F1
#
_entry.id   AF-A0A819L172-F1
#
_cell.length_a   1.000
_cell.length_b   1.000
_cell.length_c   1.000
_cell.angle_alpha   90.00
_cell.angle_beta   90.00
_cell.angle_gamma   90.00
#
_symmetry.space_group_name_H-M   'P 1'
#
loop_
_entity.id
_entity.type
_entity.pdbx_description
1 polymer ?
#
loop_
_entity_poly.entity_id
_entity_poly.type
_entity_poly.pdbx_seq_one_letter_code
_entity_poly.pdbx_strand_id
1 'polypeptide(L)'
;MMAAAPRSNVYSENMNKRLSVTVPILDVQSGNKFPEPMCVKSHGTITFPDNKSHQAKFIRILKTASVTHVKEYLIGEWSGERPSLVISITGGAKEYNMKPRLLRAFRRGLLKVARTTGAWIITGGMNRGIMKLVGEIIQTNPDRSRPIHLIGIATWG
;
A
#
# COMPACT_ATOMS: atom_id res chain seq x y z
N MET A 1 12.14 30.26 21.58
CA MET A 1 12.30 28.99 22.33
C MET A 1 11.89 27.86 21.41
N MET A 2 12.77 26.86 21.23
CA MET A 2 12.77 25.87 20.13
C MET A 2 11.53 24.96 20.11
N ALA A 3 10.95 24.75 18.91
CA ALA A 3 10.00 23.67 18.67
C ALA A 3 10.75 22.32 18.64
N ALA A 4 10.31 21.38 19.48
CA ALA A 4 10.90 20.04 19.54
C ALA A 4 10.60 19.27 18.26
N ALA A 5 11.63 18.67 17.65
CA ALA A 5 11.49 17.84 16.47
C ALA A 5 10.70 16.54 16.80
N PRO A 6 9.87 16.02 15.87
CA PRO A 6 9.13 14.78 16.09
C PRO A 6 10.10 13.61 16.28
N ARG A 7 9.90 12.86 17.37
CA ARG A 7 10.70 11.66 17.67
C ARG A 7 10.27 10.51 16.76
N SER A 8 11.21 10.01 15.94
CA SER A 8 11.06 8.75 15.21
C SER A 8 11.43 7.58 16.12
N ASN A 9 10.54 6.61 16.28
CA ASN A 9 10.89 5.32 16.88
C ASN A 9 11.04 4.27 15.78
N VAL A 10 12.21 3.63 15.73
CA VAL A 10 12.50 2.49 14.86
C VAL A 10 12.07 1.23 15.60
N TYR A 11 10.93 0.64 15.23
CA TYR A 11 10.53 -0.67 15.75
C TYR A 11 11.33 -1.77 15.02
N SER A 12 12.05 -2.59 15.78
CA SER A 12 12.86 -3.70 15.29
C SER A 12 12.25 -5.01 15.75
N GLU A 13 11.48 -5.68 14.90
CA GLU A 13 11.17 -7.10 15.08
C GLU A 13 12.07 -7.92 14.15
N ASN A 14 12.82 -8.85 14.76
CA ASN A 14 13.82 -9.66 14.11
C ASN A 14 13.20 -10.75 13.22
N MET A 15 13.42 -10.64 11.90
CA MET A 15 13.84 -11.76 11.04
C MET A 15 14.42 -11.19 9.73
N ASN A 16 15.76 -11.11 9.67
CA ASN A 16 16.61 -10.91 8.47
C ASN A 16 16.03 -10.09 7.30
N LYS A 17 15.81 -8.79 7.55
CA LYS A 17 16.11 -7.60 6.70
C LYS A 17 15.36 -6.41 7.34
N ARG A 18 16.13 -5.48 7.89
CA ARG A 18 15.67 -4.43 8.83
C ARG A 18 14.71 -3.41 8.18
N LEU A 19 13.41 -3.67 8.17
CA LEU A 19 12.38 -2.69 7.74
C LEU A 19 12.46 -1.43 8.62
N SER A 20 12.44 -0.23 8.03
CA SER A 20 12.25 1.01 8.78
C SER A 20 10.84 1.54 8.54
N VAL A 21 10.04 1.54 9.61
CA VAL A 21 8.68 2.08 9.62
C VAL A 21 8.72 3.42 10.34
N THR A 22 8.35 4.50 9.66
CA THR A 22 8.11 5.79 10.32
C THR A 22 6.63 5.88 10.60
N VAL A 23 6.26 5.71 11.87
CA VAL A 23 4.89 5.85 12.36
C VAL A 23 4.77 7.23 13.03
N PRO A 24 4.13 8.24 12.41
CA PRO A 24 3.57 9.32 13.20
C PRO A 24 2.58 8.72 14.21
N ILE A 25 2.89 8.88 15.50
CA ILE A 25 1.87 8.75 16.54
C ILE A 25 0.91 9.91 16.29
N LEU A 26 -0.39 9.63 16.28
CA LEU A 26 -1.39 10.69 16.30
C LEU A 26 -1.25 11.44 17.62
N ASP A 27 -0.55 12.57 17.60
CA ASP A 27 -0.57 13.53 18.69
C ASP A 27 -1.97 14.16 18.71
N VAL A 28 -2.71 13.86 19.77
CA VAL A 28 -4.06 14.36 20.04
C VAL A 28 -4.02 15.84 20.43
N GLN A 29 -3.25 16.71 19.77
CA GLN A 29 -3.21 18.16 20.06
C GLN A 29 -2.93 19.04 18.84
N SER A 30 -3.72 18.90 17.77
CA SER A 30 -3.94 20.03 16.85
C SER A 30 -5.43 20.18 16.57
N GLY A 31 -5.97 21.38 16.79
CA GLY A 31 -7.39 21.70 16.94
C GLY A 31 -8.26 21.58 15.69
N ASN A 32 -8.03 20.60 14.82
CA ASN A 32 -8.97 20.21 13.79
C ASN A 32 -9.81 19.04 14.32
N LYS A 33 -11.09 19.31 14.63
CA LYS A 33 -12.08 18.29 15.01
C LYS A 33 -12.15 17.21 13.93
N PHE A 34 -11.71 15.99 14.23
CA PHE A 34 -12.09 14.80 13.48
C PHE A 34 -13.38 14.24 14.11
N PRO A 35 -14.50 14.10 13.37
CA PRO A 35 -15.73 13.54 13.94
C PRO A 35 -15.69 11.99 13.91
N GLU A 36 -16.25 11.37 14.95
CA GLU A 36 -16.55 9.92 15.10
C GLU A 36 -15.36 8.93 15.28
N PRO A 37 -15.58 7.76 15.92
CA PRO A 37 -14.52 7.05 16.63
C PRO A 37 -13.41 6.65 15.67
N MET A 38 -12.22 7.19 15.95
CA MET A 38 -11.03 7.17 15.11
C MET A 38 -10.83 5.82 14.42
N CYS A 39 -11.23 5.76 13.14
CA CYS A 39 -11.19 4.55 12.33
C CYS A 39 -9.75 4.11 12.03
N VAL A 40 -8.77 5.01 12.14
CA VAL A 40 -7.34 4.80 11.91
C VAL A 40 -6.63 4.58 13.25
N LYS A 41 -5.92 3.46 13.37
CA LYS A 41 -5.10 3.12 14.56
C LYS A 41 -3.64 3.54 14.43
N SER A 42 -3.11 3.48 13.21
CA SER A 42 -1.78 3.98 12.89
C SER A 42 -1.70 4.28 11.39
N HIS A 43 -0.84 5.18 10.99
CA HIS A 43 -0.57 5.48 9.59
C HIS A 43 0.89 5.93 9.46
N GLY A 44 1.40 6.00 8.24
CA GLY A 44 2.76 6.46 7.99
C GLY A 44 3.34 5.92 6.71
N THR A 45 4.66 5.79 6.71
CA THR A 45 5.43 5.35 5.55
C THR A 45 6.41 4.24 5.94
N ILE A 46 6.46 3.21 5.12
CA ILE A 46 7.38 2.07 5.22
C ILE A 46 8.46 2.23 4.15
N THR A 47 9.72 2.13 4.56
CA THR A 47 10.85 2.01 3.62
C THR A 47 11.37 0.59 3.67
N PHE A 48 11.41 -0.06 2.51
CA PHE A 48 11.94 -1.41 2.38
C PHE A 48 13.46 -1.36 2.15
N PRO A 49 14.28 -2.14 2.87
CA PRO A 49 15.75 -2.14 2.74
C PRO A 49 16.24 -2.38 1.32
N ASP A 50 15.56 -3.30 0.62
CA ASP A 50 15.88 -3.71 -0.74
C ASP A 50 15.44 -2.67 -1.79
N ASN A 51 14.71 -1.63 -1.38
CA ASN A 51 14.16 -0.63 -2.29
C ASN A 51 14.06 0.75 -1.63
N LYS A 52 15.21 1.33 -1.26
CA LYS A 52 15.30 2.61 -0.52
C LYS A 52 14.70 3.81 -1.26
N SER A 53 14.57 3.74 -2.58
CA SER A 53 13.98 4.82 -3.41
C SER A 53 12.45 4.82 -3.39
N HIS A 54 11.81 3.75 -2.90
CA HIS A 54 10.36 3.62 -2.88
C HIS A 54 9.82 3.50 -1.46
N GLN A 55 9.19 4.59 -1.03
CA GLN A 55 8.45 4.68 0.22
C GLN A 55 6.99 4.28 0.00
N ALA A 56 6.50 3.31 0.77
CA ALA A 56 5.11 2.86 0.71
C ALA A 56 4.32 3.49 1.85
N LYS A 57 3.23 4.21 1.53
CA LYS A 57 2.28 4.69 2.54
C LYS A 57 1.48 3.51 3.11
N PHE A 58 1.14 3.57 4.39
CA PHE A 58 0.27 2.58 5.02
C PHE A 58 -0.72 3.24 5.98
N ILE A 59 -1.86 2.58 6.16
CA ILE A 59 -2.83 2.83 7.22
C ILE A 59 -3.23 1.51 7.86
N ARG A 60 -3.36 1.52 9.18
CA ARG A 60 -4.00 0.48 9.97
C ARG A 60 -5.34 1.02 10.43
N ILE A 61 -6.40 0.29 10.14
CA ILE A 61 -7.76 0.69 10.49
C ILE A 61 -8.41 -0.33 11.43
N LEU A 62 -9.45 0.11 12.14
CA LEU A 62 -10.33 -0.77 12.90
C LEU A 62 -11.19 -1.63 11.97
N LYS A 63 -11.60 -2.81 12.43
CA LYS A 63 -12.57 -3.65 11.72
C LYS A 63 -13.93 -2.94 11.53
N THR A 64 -14.28 -2.07 12.46
CA THR A 64 -15.52 -1.27 12.45
C THR A 64 -15.40 0.03 11.66
N ALA A 65 -14.26 0.28 11.00
CA ALA A 65 -14.06 1.49 10.22
C ALA A 65 -15.08 1.60 9.07
N SER A 66 -15.67 2.78 8.91
CA SER A 66 -16.54 3.07 7.77
C SER A 66 -15.74 3.02 6.46
N VAL A 67 -16.21 2.24 5.48
CA VAL A 67 -15.61 2.16 4.15
C VAL A 67 -15.58 3.52 3.47
N THR A 68 -16.56 4.38 3.74
CA THR A 68 -16.62 5.75 3.21
C THR A 68 -15.43 6.57 3.70
N HIS A 69 -15.13 6.53 5.00
CA HIS A 69 -13.99 7.24 5.58
C HIS A 69 -12.66 6.69 5.06
N VAL A 70 -12.53 5.36 4.90
CA VAL A 70 -11.31 4.75 4.32
C VAL A 70 -11.11 5.21 2.87
N LYS A 71 -12.18 5.24 2.08
CA LYS A 71 -12.15 5.71 0.68
C LYS A 71 -11.71 7.17 0.61
N GLU A 72 -12.31 8.04 1.42
CA GLU A 72 -11.96 9.46 1.48
C GLU A 72 -10.51 9.68 1.88
N TYR A 73 -10.03 8.94 2.87
CA TYR A 73 -8.62 8.96 3.26
C TYR A 73 -7.70 8.55 2.10
N LEU A 74 -7.98 7.44 1.41
CA LEU A 74 -7.15 6.97 0.29
C LEU A 74 -7.13 7.99 -0.87
N ILE A 75 -8.25 8.59 -1.19
CA ILE A 75 -8.33 9.60 -2.26
C ILE A 75 -7.57 10.87 -1.83
N GLY A 76 -7.81 11.38 -0.62
CA GLY A 76 -7.20 12.62 -0.12
C GLY A 76 -5.70 12.52 0.11
N GLU A 77 -5.25 11.52 0.88
CA GLU A 77 -3.87 11.45 1.36
C GLU A 77 -2.90 10.72 0.41
N TRP A 78 -3.39 9.79 -0.42
CA TRP A 78 -2.50 8.92 -1.20
C TRP A 78 -2.38 9.31 -2.66
N SER A 79 -3.48 9.69 -3.32
CA SER A 79 -3.48 9.87 -4.78
C SER A 79 -3.93 11.24 -5.25
N GLY A 80 -4.77 11.96 -4.50
CA GLY A 80 -5.44 13.19 -4.95
C GLY A 80 -6.54 12.98 -6.01
N GLU A 81 -6.49 11.86 -6.75
CA GLU A 81 -7.42 11.53 -7.82
C GLU A 81 -8.22 10.25 -7.51
N ARG A 82 -9.51 10.26 -7.87
CA ARG A 82 -10.38 9.10 -7.75
C ARG A 82 -10.14 8.14 -8.93
N PRO A 83 -9.93 6.83 -8.70
CA PRO A 83 -9.75 5.89 -9.80
C PRO A 83 -11.02 5.76 -10.64
N SER A 84 -10.84 5.73 -11.96
CA SER A 84 -11.90 5.42 -12.94
C SER A 84 -12.24 3.93 -12.98
N LEU A 85 -11.29 3.09 -12.55
CA LEU A 85 -11.39 1.63 -12.51
C LEU A 85 -10.62 1.08 -11.30
N VAL A 86 -11.17 0.05 -10.66
CA VAL A 86 -10.49 -0.71 -9.61
C VAL A 86 -10.39 -2.16 -10.05
N ILE A 87 -9.19 -2.73 -10.02
CA ILE A 87 -8.90 -4.12 -10.36
C ILE A 87 -8.57 -4.86 -9.07
N SER A 88 -9.46 -5.73 -8.61
CA SER A 88 -9.19 -6.63 -7.50
C SER A 88 -8.52 -7.90 -8.03
N ILE A 89 -7.31 -8.19 -7.55
CA ILE A 89 -6.59 -9.43 -7.83
C ILE A 89 -6.47 -10.21 -6.52
N THR A 90 -7.19 -11.33 -6.46
CA THR A 90 -7.18 -12.23 -5.32
C THR A 90 -6.69 -13.61 -5.74
N GLY A 91 -6.27 -14.42 -4.77
CA GLY A 91 -5.77 -15.77 -5.03
C GLY A 91 -5.25 -16.43 -3.76
N GLY A 92 -4.93 -17.72 -3.86
CA GLY A 92 -4.37 -18.47 -2.75
C GLY A 92 -2.95 -18.04 -2.39
N ALA A 93 -2.53 -18.34 -1.16
CA ALA A 93 -1.16 -18.16 -0.69
C ALA A 93 -0.19 -19.26 -1.18
N LYS A 94 -0.72 -20.31 -1.82
CA LYS A 94 0.09 -21.34 -2.48
C LYS A 94 0.86 -20.73 -3.64
N GLU A 95 2.07 -21.22 -3.87
CA GLU A 95 2.87 -20.82 -5.03
C GLU A 95 2.11 -21.12 -6.32
N TYR A 96 2.20 -20.19 -7.27
CA TYR A 96 1.50 -20.32 -8.54
C TYR A 96 2.37 -21.13 -9.51
N ASN A 97 1.76 -22.02 -10.28
CA ASN A 97 2.42 -22.70 -11.39
C ASN A 97 1.72 -22.31 -12.69
N MET A 98 2.19 -21.22 -13.32
CA MET A 98 1.66 -20.77 -14.61
C MET A 98 2.61 -21.13 -15.75
N LYS A 99 2.06 -21.60 -16.86
CA LYS A 99 2.82 -21.75 -18.11
C LYS A 99 3.43 -20.40 -18.52
N PRO A 100 4.68 -20.35 -19.02
CA PRO A 100 5.35 -19.09 -19.38
C PRO A 100 4.56 -18.18 -20.33
N ARG A 101 3.83 -18.77 -21.29
CA ARG A 101 2.98 -18.03 -22.22
C ARG A 101 1.83 -17.28 -21.52
N LEU A 102 1.20 -17.91 -20.53
CA LEU A 102 0.12 -17.30 -19.75
C LEU A 102 0.67 -16.19 -18.85
N LEU A 103 1.80 -16.43 -18.18
CA LEU A 103 2.47 -15.43 -17.35
C LEU A 103 2.83 -14.17 -18.15
N ARG A 104 3.36 -14.34 -19.38
CA ARG A 104 3.64 -13.20 -20.28
C ARG A 104 2.38 -12.44 -20.66
N ALA A 105 1.30 -13.15 -21.00
CA ALA A 105 0.04 -12.53 -21.36
C ALA A 105 -0.57 -11.76 -20.18
N PHE A 106 -0.54 -12.35 -18.98
CA PHE A 106 -1.00 -11.73 -17.74
C PHE A 106 -0.21 -10.46 -17.41
N ARG A 107 1.13 -10.53 -17.41
CA ARG A 107 2.00 -9.37 -17.17
C ARG A 107 1.71 -8.22 -18.12
N ARG A 108 1.63 -8.51 -19.43
CA ARG A 108 1.36 -7.50 -20.45
C ARG A 108 -0.03 -6.89 -20.29
N GLY A 109 -1.06 -7.72 -20.10
CA GLY A 109 -2.44 -7.26 -19.92
C GLY A 109 -2.59 -6.38 -18.69
N LEU A 110 -2.02 -6.81 -17.55
CA LEU A 110 -2.09 -6.07 -16.30
C LEU A 110 -1.46 -4.68 -16.41
N LEU A 111 -0.20 -4.61 -16.89
CA LEU A 111 0.49 -3.32 -17.06
C LEU A 111 -0.21 -2.43 -18.08
N LYS A 112 -0.79 -3.01 -19.13
CA LYS A 112 -1.51 -2.26 -20.16
C LYS A 112 -2.77 -1.61 -19.59
N VAL A 113 -3.64 -2.39 -18.94
CA VAL A 113 -4.90 -1.87 -18.39
C VAL A 113 -4.63 -0.82 -17.32
N ALA A 114 -3.70 -1.11 -16.39
CA ALA A 114 -3.34 -0.19 -15.30
C ALA A 114 -2.93 1.20 -15.83
N ARG A 115 -2.08 1.23 -16.87
CA ARG A 115 -1.61 2.50 -17.47
C ARG A 115 -2.66 3.22 -18.30
N THR A 116 -3.43 2.47 -19.09
CA THR A 116 -4.38 3.07 -20.04
C THR A 116 -5.55 3.71 -19.31
N THR A 117 -5.97 3.14 -18.18
CA THR A 117 -7.15 3.61 -17.43
C THR A 117 -6.79 4.43 -16.20
N GLY A 118 -5.55 4.33 -15.70
CA GLY A 118 -5.20 4.84 -14.37
C GLY A 118 -5.82 3.99 -13.25
N ALA A 119 -6.09 2.71 -13.52
CA ALA A 119 -6.76 1.85 -12.55
C ALA A 119 -5.93 1.65 -11.28
N TRP A 120 -6.62 1.61 -10.14
CA TRP A 120 -6.04 1.12 -8.89
C TRP A 120 -6.09 -0.40 -8.86
N ILE A 121 -4.99 -1.02 -8.48
CA ILE A 121 -4.90 -2.47 -8.31
C ILE A 121 -4.95 -2.78 -6.82
N ILE A 122 -5.90 -3.61 -6.41
CA ILE A 122 -6.05 -4.06 -5.02
C ILE A 122 -5.70 -5.55 -4.94
N THR A 123 -4.87 -5.91 -3.97
CA THR A 123 -4.39 -7.28 -3.73
C THR A 123 -4.38 -7.59 -2.22
N GLY A 124 -4.20 -8.86 -1.84
CA GLY A 124 -4.16 -9.29 -0.43
C GLY A 124 -2.88 -8.91 0.33
N GLY A 125 -1.96 -8.15 -0.29
CA GLY A 125 -0.78 -7.58 0.37
C GLY A 125 0.31 -8.56 0.84
N MET A 126 0.08 -9.87 0.71
CA MET A 126 1.04 -10.89 1.13
C MET A 126 2.15 -11.12 0.09
N ASN A 127 3.38 -11.38 0.57
CA ASN A 127 4.51 -11.75 -0.29
C ASN A 127 4.51 -13.25 -0.68
N ARG A 128 3.35 -13.79 -1.08
CA ARG A 128 3.19 -15.17 -1.54
C ARG A 128 2.16 -15.30 -2.67
N GLY A 129 2.21 -16.41 -3.39
CA GLY A 129 1.25 -16.76 -4.45
C GLY A 129 1.11 -15.67 -5.52
N ILE A 130 -0.12 -15.46 -6.00
CA ILE A 130 -0.44 -14.47 -7.04
C ILE A 130 -0.13 -13.03 -6.60
N MET A 131 -0.25 -12.74 -5.29
CA MET A 131 -0.04 -11.40 -4.75
C MET A 131 1.42 -10.97 -4.89
N LYS A 132 2.36 -11.89 -4.63
CA LYS A 132 3.79 -11.70 -4.91
C LYS A 132 4.06 -11.42 -6.38
N LEU A 133 3.48 -12.23 -7.28
CA LEU A 133 3.64 -12.05 -8.73
C LEU A 133 3.19 -10.66 -9.20
N VAL A 134 2.04 -10.19 -8.72
CA VAL A 134 1.54 -8.84 -9.06
C VAL A 134 2.52 -7.76 -8.61
N GLY A 135 3.05 -7.87 -7.38
CA GLY A 135 4.07 -6.97 -6.87
C GLY A 135 5.32 -6.95 -7.74
N GLU A 136 5.83 -8.12 -8.13
CA GLU A 136 7.02 -8.25 -9.01
C GLU A 136 6.78 -7.66 -10.40
N ILE A 137 5.60 -7.87 -11.00
CA ILE A 137 5.23 -7.30 -12.30
C ILE A 137 5.28 -5.77 -12.25
N ILE A 138 4.71 -5.16 -11.19
CA ILE A 138 4.64 -3.71 -11.04
C ILE A 138 5.99 -3.12 -10.64
N GLN A 139 6.77 -3.82 -9.82
CA GLN A 139 8.12 -3.41 -9.45
C GLN A 139 9.06 -3.38 -10.65
N THR A 140 9.00 -4.41 -11.50
CA THR A 140 9.85 -4.52 -12.71
C THR A 140 9.28 -3.77 -13.91
N ASN A 141 8.36 -2.84 -13.67
CA ASN A 141 7.75 -2.02 -14.70
C ASN A 141 8.75 -0.94 -15.18
N PRO A 142 9.15 -0.93 -16.48
CA PRO A 142 10.22 -0.05 -16.96
C PRO A 142 9.80 1.41 -17.08
N ASP A 143 8.57 1.67 -17.54
CA ASP A 143 8.05 3.03 -17.67
C ASP A 143 7.44 3.49 -16.33
N ARG A 144 8.10 4.51 -15.76
CA ARG A 144 7.77 5.19 -14.50
C ARG A 144 7.02 6.52 -14.69
N SER A 145 6.75 6.93 -15.93
CA SER A 145 6.10 8.22 -16.23
C SER A 145 4.69 8.32 -15.66
N ARG A 146 4.01 7.16 -15.55
CA ARG A 146 2.69 7.04 -14.93
C ARG A 146 2.76 6.01 -13.80
N PRO A 147 2.81 6.44 -12.53
CA PRO A 147 2.86 5.51 -11.41
C PRO A 147 1.59 4.66 -11.38
N ILE A 148 1.75 3.37 -11.06
CA ILE A 148 0.64 2.43 -10.90
C ILE A 148 0.33 2.36 -9.39
N HIS A 149 -0.93 2.63 -9.03
CA HIS A 149 -1.39 2.51 -7.65
C HIS A 149 -1.67 1.05 -7.31
N LEU A 150 -0.80 0.44 -6.51
CA LEU A 150 -0.97 -0.91 -5.97
C LEU A 150 -1.26 -0.85 -4.47
N ILE A 151 -2.41 -1.36 -4.05
CA ILE A 151 -2.86 -1.37 -2.66
C ILE A 151 -2.91 -2.81 -2.15
N GLY A 152 -2.17 -3.09 -1.08
CA GLY A 152 -2.21 -4.36 -0.36
C GLY A 152 -3.12 -4.27 0.85
N ILE A 153 -4.15 -5.12 0.93
CA ILE A 153 -5.02 -5.24 2.11
C ILE A 153 -4.64 -6.50 2.85
N ALA A 154 -4.03 -6.33 4.03
CA ALA A 154 -3.63 -7.43 4.90
C ALA A 154 -4.21 -7.25 6.31
N THR A 155 -4.49 -8.36 6.99
CA THR A 155 -4.92 -8.35 8.39
C THR A 155 -3.75 -8.02 9.30
N TRP A 156 -4.02 -7.24 10.34
CA TRP A 156 -3.11 -7.06 11.46
C TRP A 156 -3.47 -8.11 12.52
N GLY A 157 -2.48 -8.87 12.99
CA GLY A 157 -2.65 -9.92 14.01
C GLY A 157 -3.32 -9.41 15.27
#